data_AF-A0A7Y5BL06-F1
#
_entry.id   AF-A0A7Y5BL06-F1
#
_cell.length_a   1.000
_cell.length_b   1.000
_cell.length_c   1.000
_cell.angle_alpha   90.00
_cell.angle_beta   90.00
_cell.angle_gamma   90.00
#
_symmetry.space_group_name_H-M   'P 1'
#
loop_
_entity.id
_entity.type
_entity.pdbx_description
1 polymer ?
#
loop_
_entity_poly.entity_id
_entity_poly.type
_entity_poly.pdbx_seq_one_letter_code
_entity_poly.pdbx_strand_id
1 'polypeptide(L)'
;MLRRILFIQVYFVIIPVILFFIGCGTPLPIAEMAKAKQEIARASVLKADEFAKTEYDEARKGLFNAHNFAADEKPDPAEAKSAAEYAVARAYDAIEKTLPKLSSKTRDEASRAIDAADVAFAVQLAADDFNKSVDLRKEGDGLSQDGEKQLFDYPKESDDDK
;
A
#
# COMPACT_ATOMS: atom_id res chain seq x y z
N MET A 1 8.41 23.77 63.84
CA MET A 1 9.16 22.70 63.15
C MET A 1 8.26 21.61 62.54
N LEU A 2 7.18 21.16 63.20
CA LEU A 2 6.26 20.14 62.67
C LEU A 2 5.65 20.44 61.29
N ARG A 3 5.34 21.70 60.98
CA ARG A 3 4.79 22.12 59.66
C ARG A 3 5.75 21.92 58.48
N ARG A 4 7.07 22.00 58.69
CA ARG A 4 8.08 21.77 57.63
C ARG A 4 8.27 20.28 57.31
N ILE A 5 8.10 19.41 58.31
CA ILE A 5 8.24 17.96 58.17
C ILE A 5 7.02 17.37 57.43
N LEU A 6 5.80 17.85 57.76
CA LEU A 6 4.58 17.52 57.02
C LEU A 6 4.65 17.92 55.53
N PHE A 7 5.21 19.09 55.21
CA PHE A 7 5.35 19.55 53.82
C PHE A 7 6.34 18.70 53.00
N ILE A 8 7.46 18.29 53.59
CA ILE A 8 8.47 17.45 52.91
C ILE A 8 7.93 16.03 52.68
N GLN A 9 7.18 15.49 53.64
CA GLN A 9 6.62 14.14 53.58
C GLN A 9 5.46 14.00 52.58
N VAL A 10 4.67 15.08 52.40
CA VAL A 10 3.65 15.17 51.34
C VAL A 10 4.31 15.30 49.96
N TYR A 11 5.39 16.07 49.85
CA TYR A 11 6.11 16.27 48.57
C TYR A 11 6.82 14.99 48.08
N PHE A 12 7.39 14.21 49.00
CA PHE A 12 8.08 12.94 48.69
C PHE A 12 7.13 11.83 48.19
N VAL A 13 5.85 11.91 48.53
CA VAL A 13 4.82 10.92 48.12
C VAL A 13 4.06 11.38 46.86
N ILE A 14 3.83 12.67 46.66
CA ILE A 14 3.04 13.18 45.53
C ILE A 14 3.82 13.21 44.21
N ILE A 15 5.12 13.50 44.23
CA ILE A 15 5.96 13.56 43.02
C ILE A 15 6.07 12.21 42.27
N PRO A 16 6.34 11.06 42.93
CA PRO A 16 6.41 9.79 42.22
C PRO A 16 5.06 9.34 41.64
N VAL A 17 3.93 9.77 42.22
CA VAL A 17 2.59 9.47 41.68
C VAL A 17 2.33 10.25 40.38
N ILE A 18 2.77 11.50 40.27
CA ILE A 18 2.61 12.31 39.04
C ILE A 18 3.48 11.77 37.91
N LEU A 19 4.69 11.28 38.21
CA LEU A 19 5.58 10.64 37.22
C LEU A 19 5.03 9.29 36.70
N PHE A 20 4.16 8.62 37.46
CA PHE A 20 3.51 7.37 37.03
C PHE A 20 2.43 7.60 35.96
N PHE A 21 1.83 8.80 35.89
CA PHE A 21 0.80 9.14 34.89
C PHE A 21 1.36 9.53 33.51
N ILE A 22 2.68 9.71 33.36
CA ILE A 22 3.31 10.01 32.06
C ILE A 22 3.55 8.70 31.26
N GLY A 23 3.43 7.54 31.90
CA GLY A 23 3.61 6.22 31.27
C GLY A 23 2.39 5.69 30.50
N CYS A 24 1.34 6.49 30.29
CA CYS A 24 0.10 6.00 29.67
C CYS A 24 -0.29 6.83 28.42
N GLY A 25 -0.06 6.23 27.23
CA GLY A 25 -1.04 6.28 26.15
C GLY A 25 -0.82 7.32 25.05
N THR A 26 0.21 7.15 24.22
CA THR A 26 0.05 7.56 22.82
C THR A 26 -1.10 6.73 22.21
N PRO A 27 -2.05 7.36 21.50
CA PRO A 27 -3.16 6.63 20.91
C PRO A 27 -2.62 5.62 19.89
N LEU A 28 -3.22 4.43 19.84
CA LEU A 28 -2.89 3.43 18.84
C LEU A 28 -3.03 4.01 17.42
N PRO A 29 -2.11 3.72 16.48
CA PRO A 29 -2.10 4.27 15.13
C PRO A 29 -3.12 3.57 14.21
N ILE A 30 -4.39 3.61 14.60
CA ILE A 30 -5.49 2.90 13.91
C ILE A 30 -5.63 3.39 12.46
N ALA A 31 -5.44 4.69 12.23
CA ALA A 31 -5.56 5.27 10.90
C ALA A 31 -4.49 4.74 9.95
N GLU A 32 -3.23 4.69 10.39
CA GLU A 32 -2.10 4.19 9.62
C GLU A 32 -2.24 2.68 9.35
N MET A 33 -2.65 1.91 10.35
CA MET A 33 -2.90 0.47 10.18
C MET A 33 -4.08 0.19 9.24
N ALA A 34 -5.15 0.99 9.30
CA ALA A 34 -6.27 0.88 8.38
C ALA A 34 -5.85 1.20 6.94
N LYS A 35 -5.03 2.24 6.75
CA LYS A 35 -4.45 2.59 5.44
C LYS A 35 -3.57 1.45 4.92
N ALA A 36 -2.68 0.90 5.74
CA ALA A 36 -1.85 -0.25 5.37
C ALA A 36 -2.70 -1.44 4.90
N LYS A 37 -3.76 -1.78 5.64
CA LYS A 37 -4.68 -2.85 5.24
C LYS A 37 -5.36 -2.56 3.90
N GLN A 38 -5.81 -1.32 3.68
CA GLN A 38 -6.46 -0.92 2.43
C GLN A 38 -5.51 -1.04 1.24
N GLU A 39 -4.27 -0.56 1.36
CA GLU A 39 -3.30 -0.60 0.26
C GLU A 39 -2.80 -2.02 -0.02
N ILE A 40 -2.61 -2.86 1.01
CA ILE A 40 -2.33 -4.29 0.84
C ILE A 40 -3.49 -4.98 0.11
N ALA A 41 -4.74 -4.69 0.48
CA ALA A 41 -5.90 -5.24 -0.22
C ALA A 41 -5.94 -4.80 -1.68
N ARG A 42 -5.64 -3.52 -1.97
CA ARG A 42 -5.52 -3.01 -3.34
C ARG A 42 -4.43 -3.72 -4.12
N ALA A 43 -3.25 -3.93 -3.53
CA ALA A 43 -2.16 -4.69 -4.14
C ALA A 43 -2.59 -6.13 -4.45
N SER A 44 -3.33 -6.77 -3.55
CA SER A 44 -3.87 -8.12 -3.76
C SER A 44 -4.87 -8.18 -4.93
N VAL A 45 -5.80 -7.22 -5.02
CA VAL A 45 -6.76 -7.14 -6.13
C VAL A 45 -6.04 -6.98 -7.48
N LEU A 46 -4.91 -6.29 -7.48
CA LEU A 46 -4.05 -6.14 -8.66
C LEU A 46 -3.12 -7.34 -8.90
N LYS A 47 -3.25 -8.44 -8.14
CA LYS A 47 -2.43 -9.66 -8.26
C LYS A 47 -0.94 -9.43 -7.95
N ALA A 48 -0.64 -8.57 -6.98
CA ALA A 48 0.74 -8.32 -6.56
C ALA A 48 1.42 -9.57 -5.97
N ASP A 49 0.66 -10.54 -5.48
CA ASP A 49 1.16 -11.86 -5.07
C ASP A 49 1.76 -12.67 -6.23
N GLU A 50 1.31 -12.43 -7.47
CA GLU A 50 1.86 -13.03 -8.70
C GLU A 50 3.02 -12.18 -9.25
N PHE A 51 2.84 -10.86 -9.34
CA PHE A 51 3.72 -9.98 -10.11
C PHE A 51 4.80 -9.24 -9.31
N ALA A 52 4.62 -9.09 -7.99
CA ALA A 52 5.50 -8.35 -7.08
C ALA A 52 5.51 -9.00 -5.68
N LYS A 53 5.66 -10.33 -5.64
CA LYS A 53 5.49 -11.14 -4.43
C LYS A 53 6.36 -10.69 -3.25
N THR A 54 7.61 -10.30 -3.51
CA THR A 54 8.56 -9.87 -2.47
C THR A 54 8.05 -8.63 -1.75
N GLU A 55 7.71 -7.58 -2.48
CA GLU A 55 7.16 -6.34 -1.93
C GLU A 55 5.83 -6.58 -1.22
N TYR A 56 4.96 -7.40 -1.82
CA TYR A 56 3.65 -7.72 -1.27
C TYR A 56 3.76 -8.49 0.07
N ASP A 57 4.66 -9.47 0.16
CA ASP A 57 4.89 -10.21 1.41
C ASP A 57 5.53 -9.32 2.49
N GLU A 58 6.43 -8.41 2.11
CA GLU A 58 7.00 -7.43 3.03
C GLU A 58 5.96 -6.45 3.56
N ALA A 59 5.02 -6.00 2.72
CA ALA A 59 3.89 -5.18 3.16
C ALA A 59 3.03 -5.91 4.20
N ARG A 60 2.69 -7.19 3.94
CA ARG A 60 1.93 -8.03 4.88
C ARG A 60 2.69 -8.24 6.19
N LYS A 61 4.00 -8.47 6.12
CA LYS A 61 4.86 -8.61 7.30
C LYS A 61 4.91 -7.31 8.10
N GLY A 62 4.99 -6.15 7.45
CA GLY A 62 4.94 -4.84 8.09
C GLY A 62 3.65 -4.63 8.88
N LEU A 63 2.50 -4.91 8.27
CA LEU A 63 1.21 -4.80 8.97
C LEU A 63 1.09 -5.79 10.13
N PHE A 64 1.59 -7.02 9.96
CA PHE A 64 1.65 -7.99 11.05
C PHE A 64 2.50 -7.48 12.23
N ASN A 65 3.66 -6.90 11.96
CA ASN A 65 4.51 -6.29 12.98
C ASN A 65 3.80 -5.12 13.68
N ALA A 66 3.08 -4.28 12.92
CA ALA A 66 2.28 -3.19 13.49
C ALA A 66 1.23 -3.71 14.48
N HIS A 67 0.56 -4.82 14.16
CA HIS A 67 -0.36 -5.48 15.08
C HIS A 67 0.34 -6.02 16.33
N ASN A 68 1.54 -6.59 16.20
CA ASN A 68 2.30 -7.09 17.36
C ASN A 68 2.72 -5.96 18.30
N PHE A 69 3.26 -4.85 17.78
CA PHE A 69 3.64 -3.69 18.61
C PHE A 69 2.43 -3.03 19.29
N ALA A 70 1.26 -3.07 18.66
CA ALA A 70 0.02 -2.55 19.22
C ALA A 70 -0.61 -3.46 20.29
N ALA A 71 -0.36 -4.78 20.23
CA ALA A 71 -0.99 -5.80 21.08
C ALA A 71 -0.08 -6.37 22.18
N ASP A 72 1.18 -5.92 22.24
CA ASP A 72 2.15 -6.36 23.25
C ASP A 72 1.71 -6.01 24.69
N GLU A 73 2.27 -6.69 25.69
CA GLU A 73 2.05 -6.40 27.12
C GLU A 73 2.40 -4.96 27.48
N LYS A 74 3.35 -4.37 26.74
CA LYS A 74 3.69 -2.95 26.75
C LYS A 74 3.57 -2.41 25.33
N PRO A 75 2.40 -1.92 24.93
CA PRO A 75 2.19 -1.41 23.58
C PRO A 75 3.20 -0.30 23.24
N ASP A 76 3.75 -0.36 22.04
CA ASP A 76 4.60 0.70 21.47
C ASP A 76 3.91 1.32 20.24
N PRO A 77 3.12 2.39 20.44
CA PRO A 77 2.38 3.03 19.35
C PRO A 77 3.29 3.68 18.30
N ALA A 78 4.53 4.03 18.63
CA ALA A 78 5.47 4.63 17.69
C ALA A 78 6.03 3.57 16.74
N GLU A 79 6.45 2.42 17.28
CA GLU A 79 6.89 1.28 16.47
C GLU A 79 5.72 0.68 15.66
N ALA A 80 4.53 0.60 16.25
CA ALA A 80 3.32 0.19 15.52
C ALA A 80 3.04 1.11 14.31
N LYS A 81 3.20 2.42 14.49
CA LYS A 81 3.02 3.41 13.42
C LYS A 81 4.06 3.25 12.33
N SER A 82 5.35 3.18 12.71
CA SER A 82 6.47 2.99 11.78
C SER A 82 6.29 1.72 10.93
N ALA A 83 5.90 0.61 11.57
CA ALA A 83 5.63 -0.65 10.88
C ALA A 83 4.42 -0.56 9.91
N ALA A 84 3.39 0.20 10.26
CA ALA A 84 2.24 0.44 9.39
C ALA A 84 2.60 1.33 8.19
N GLU A 85 3.40 2.38 8.38
CA GLU A 85 3.90 3.24 7.30
C GLU A 85 4.81 2.47 6.34
N TYR A 86 5.70 1.63 6.89
CA TYR A 86 6.51 0.70 6.10
C TYR A 86 5.63 -0.25 5.27
N ALA A 87 4.57 -0.80 5.86
CA ALA A 87 3.63 -1.66 5.14
C ALA A 87 2.95 -0.94 3.97
N VAL A 88 2.55 0.33 4.15
CA VAL A 88 1.99 1.17 3.08
C VAL A 88 3.00 1.36 1.95
N ALA A 89 4.25 1.71 2.29
CA ALA A 89 5.30 1.93 1.30
C ALA A 89 5.54 0.68 0.44
N ARG A 90 5.68 -0.49 1.09
CA ARG A 90 5.87 -1.76 0.36
C ARG A 90 4.64 -2.17 -0.45
N ALA A 91 3.43 -1.82 -0.03
CA ALA A 91 2.23 -2.03 -0.83
C ALA A 91 2.24 -1.17 -2.10
N TYR A 92 2.70 0.09 -2.02
CA TYR A 92 2.87 0.93 -3.22
C TYR A 92 3.94 0.39 -4.16
N ASP A 93 5.10 -0.02 -3.64
CA ASP A 93 6.16 -0.65 -4.45
C ASP A 93 5.62 -1.90 -5.17
N ALA A 94 4.81 -2.70 -4.48
CA ALA A 94 4.19 -3.89 -5.04
C ALA A 94 3.23 -3.54 -6.19
N ILE A 95 2.40 -2.51 -6.01
CA ILE A 95 1.46 -2.02 -7.03
C ILE A 95 2.23 -1.50 -8.24
N GLU A 96 3.24 -0.65 -8.03
CA GLU A 96 4.05 -0.06 -9.10
C GLU A 96 4.72 -1.14 -9.96
N LYS A 97 5.29 -2.17 -9.34
CA LYS A 97 5.89 -3.30 -10.08
C LYS A 97 4.86 -4.18 -10.79
N THR A 98 3.63 -4.19 -10.30
CA THR A 98 2.57 -5.07 -10.78
C THR A 98 1.85 -4.50 -12.00
N LEU A 99 1.50 -3.21 -11.97
CA LEU A 99 0.70 -2.56 -13.01
C LEU A 99 1.22 -2.76 -14.44
N PRO A 100 2.53 -2.56 -14.76
CA PRO A 100 3.01 -2.76 -16.13
C PRO A 100 2.93 -4.22 -16.58
N LYS A 101 3.20 -5.17 -15.68
CA LYS A 101 3.12 -6.62 -15.97
C LYS A 101 1.67 -7.07 -16.18
N LEU A 102 0.76 -6.59 -15.33
CA LEU A 102 -0.67 -6.88 -15.45
C LEU A 102 -1.26 -6.29 -16.73
N SER A 103 -0.86 -5.05 -17.08
CA SER A 103 -1.26 -4.41 -18.34
C SER A 103 -0.78 -5.22 -19.55
N SER A 104 0.51 -5.59 -19.59
CA SER A 104 1.07 -6.44 -20.65
C SER A 104 0.33 -7.77 -20.78
N LYS A 105 0.11 -8.48 -19.67
CA LYS A 105 -0.61 -9.75 -19.67
C LYS A 105 -2.04 -9.61 -20.18
N THR A 106 -2.75 -8.56 -19.76
CA THR A 106 -4.12 -8.30 -20.20
C THR A 106 -4.19 -8.00 -21.70
N ARG A 107 -3.20 -7.29 -22.25
CA ARG A 107 -3.08 -7.04 -23.70
C ARG A 107 -2.82 -8.33 -24.47
N ASP A 108 -1.95 -9.20 -23.95
CA ASP A 108 -1.67 -10.51 -24.56
C ASP A 108 -2.92 -11.42 -24.55
N GLU A 109 -3.65 -11.44 -23.43
CA GLU A 109 -4.90 -12.20 -23.29
C GLU A 109 -5.97 -11.68 -24.27
N ALA A 110 -6.12 -10.36 -24.41
CA ALA A 110 -7.06 -9.76 -25.37
C ALA A 110 -6.69 -10.09 -26.81
N SER A 111 -5.40 -10.03 -27.17
CA SER A 111 -4.92 -10.38 -28.51
C SER A 111 -5.20 -11.84 -28.84
N ARG A 112 -4.89 -12.76 -27.92
CA ARG A 112 -5.20 -14.18 -28.09
C ARG A 112 -6.69 -14.46 -28.21
N ALA A 113 -7.54 -13.73 -27.48
CA ALA A 113 -8.99 -13.87 -27.57
C ALA A 113 -9.53 -13.41 -28.94
N ILE A 114 -8.99 -12.32 -29.48
CA ILE A 114 -9.33 -11.84 -30.84
C ILE A 114 -8.88 -12.86 -31.89
N ASP A 115 -7.65 -13.37 -31.80
CA ASP A 115 -7.13 -14.37 -32.74
C ASP A 115 -7.98 -15.65 -32.70
N ALA A 116 -8.37 -16.10 -31.51
CA ALA A 116 -9.25 -17.25 -31.35
C ALA A 116 -10.66 -17.00 -31.94
N ALA A 117 -11.19 -15.78 -31.83
CA ALA A 117 -12.46 -15.41 -32.43
C ALA A 117 -12.39 -15.41 -33.97
N ASP A 118 -11.28 -14.94 -34.56
CA ASP A 118 -11.06 -14.98 -36.00
C ASP A 118 -11.03 -16.43 -36.52
N VAL A 119 -10.26 -17.31 -35.86
CA VAL A 119 -10.22 -18.74 -36.17
C VAL A 119 -11.59 -19.41 -36.05
N ALA A 120 -12.46 -18.90 -35.17
CA ALA A 120 -13.83 -19.35 -35.00
C ALA A 120 -14.83 -18.72 -35.99
N PHE A 121 -14.35 -18.07 -37.07
CA PHE A 121 -15.17 -17.39 -38.09
C PHE A 121 -16.03 -16.24 -37.55
N ALA A 122 -15.64 -15.61 -36.45
CA ALA A 122 -16.36 -14.47 -35.89
C ALA A 122 -16.39 -13.28 -36.87
N VAL A 123 -15.38 -13.13 -37.73
CA VAL A 123 -15.36 -12.10 -38.78
C VAL A 123 -16.57 -12.22 -39.72
N GLN A 124 -17.04 -13.43 -39.99
CA GLN A 124 -18.18 -13.68 -40.88
C GLN A 124 -19.51 -13.80 -40.13
N LEU A 125 -19.49 -14.36 -38.91
CA LEU A 125 -20.69 -14.69 -38.15
C LEU A 125 -21.11 -13.60 -37.15
N ALA A 126 -20.17 -12.76 -36.71
CA ALA A 126 -20.33 -11.73 -35.68
C ALA A 126 -19.39 -10.54 -35.92
N ALA A 127 -19.38 -10.03 -37.16
CA ALA A 127 -18.41 -9.03 -37.62
C ALA A 127 -18.38 -7.76 -36.76
N ASP A 128 -19.55 -7.27 -36.31
CA ASP A 128 -19.64 -6.05 -35.52
C ASP A 128 -18.95 -6.18 -34.16
N ASP A 129 -19.16 -7.30 -33.46
CA ASP A 129 -18.53 -7.58 -32.15
C ASP A 129 -17.03 -7.84 -32.31
N PHE A 130 -16.63 -8.53 -33.38
CA PHE A 130 -15.22 -8.75 -33.70
C PHE A 130 -14.49 -7.43 -33.94
N ASN A 131 -15.02 -6.58 -34.83
CA ASN A 131 -14.43 -5.28 -35.16
C ASN A 131 -14.37 -4.37 -33.93
N LYS A 132 -15.44 -4.34 -33.13
CA LYS A 132 -15.46 -3.60 -31.87
C LYS A 132 -14.36 -4.06 -30.91
N SER A 133 -14.13 -5.36 -30.80
CA SER A 133 -13.06 -5.92 -29.95
C SER A 133 -11.67 -5.51 -30.43
N VAL A 134 -11.44 -5.53 -31.76
CA VAL A 134 -10.19 -5.05 -32.37
C VAL A 134 -9.96 -3.57 -32.12
N ASP A 135 -11.00 -2.74 -32.24
CA ASP A 135 -10.88 -1.30 -32.03
C ASP A 135 -10.65 -0.95 -30.56
N LEU A 136 -11.34 -1.62 -29.62
CA LEU A 136 -11.08 -1.47 -28.19
C LEU A 136 -9.64 -1.87 -27.82
N ARG A 137 -9.08 -2.91 -28.45
CA ARG A 137 -7.67 -3.28 -28.25
C ARG A 137 -6.74 -2.15 -28.72
N LYS A 138 -6.98 -1.59 -29.91
CA LYS A 138 -6.18 -0.47 -30.44
C LYS A 138 -6.28 0.77 -29.56
N GLU A 139 -7.47 1.08 -29.04
CA GLU A 139 -7.69 2.17 -28.10
C GLU A 139 -6.88 1.96 -26.81
N GLY A 140 -6.90 0.75 -26.24
CA GLY A 140 -6.08 0.39 -25.08
C GLY A 140 -4.57 0.48 -25.34
N ASP A 141 -4.12 0.09 -26.54
CA ASP A 141 -2.73 0.25 -26.97
C ASP A 141 -2.33 1.74 -27.03
N GLY A 142 -3.20 2.61 -27.54
CA GLY A 142 -3.01 4.06 -27.57
C GLY A 142 -2.90 4.66 -26.17
N LEU A 143 -3.84 4.33 -25.27
CA LEU A 143 -3.81 4.79 -23.88
C LEU A 143 -2.53 4.38 -23.14
N SER A 144 -2.03 3.16 -23.41
CA SER A 144 -0.78 2.68 -22.81
C SER A 144 0.42 3.51 -23.27
N GLN A 145 0.52 3.79 -24.57
CA GLN A 145 1.60 4.60 -25.14
C GLN A 145 1.57 6.05 -24.67
N ASP A 146 0.37 6.63 -24.55
CA ASP A 146 0.22 8.01 -24.08
C ASP A 146 0.60 8.13 -22.59
N GLY A 147 0.22 7.15 -21.77
CA GLY A 147 0.65 7.07 -20.37
C GLY A 147 2.19 6.99 -20.24
N GLU A 148 2.85 6.16 -21.05
CA GLU A 148 4.32 6.04 -21.07
C GLU A 148 5.00 7.36 -21.47
N LYS A 149 4.47 8.06 -22.48
CA LYS A 149 4.99 9.38 -22.88
C LYS A 149 4.84 10.42 -21.77
N GLN A 150 3.68 10.48 -21.12
CA GLN A 150 3.45 11.40 -20.01
C GLN A 150 4.42 11.16 -18.85
N LEU A 151 4.76 9.90 -18.57
CA LEU A 151 5.78 9.54 -17.59
C LEU A 151 7.19 9.98 -18.01
N PHE A 152 7.51 9.92 -19.30
CA PHE A 152 8.82 10.35 -19.82
C PHE A 152 8.97 11.88 -19.87
N ASP A 153 7.91 12.58 -20.27
CA ASP A 153 7.87 14.04 -20.40
C ASP A 153 7.67 14.76 -19.05
N TYR A 154 7.30 14.02 -17.99
CA TYR A 154 7.25 14.57 -16.65
C TYR A 154 8.67 15.01 -16.23
N PRO A 155 8.90 16.28 -15.85
CA PRO A 155 10.19 16.72 -15.36
C PRO A 155 10.58 15.81 -14.20
N LYS A 156 11.64 15.02 -14.36
CA LYS A 156 12.27 14.39 -13.20
C LYS A 156 12.66 15.53 -12.28
N GLU A 157 12.12 15.54 -11.07
CA GLU A 157 12.62 16.41 -10.01
C GLU A 157 14.14 16.20 -9.99
N SER A 158 14.89 17.27 -10.27
CA SER A 158 16.34 17.23 -10.24
C SER A 158 16.74 16.67 -8.87
N ASP A 159 17.62 15.68 -8.86
CA ASP A 159 18.36 15.24 -7.66
C ASP A 159 19.31 16.36 -7.18
N ASP A 160 18.78 17.57 -7.02
CA ASP A 160 19.41 18.72 -6.38
C ASP A 160 18.82 18.82 -4.98
N ASP A 161 19.40 18.03 -4.06
CA ASP A 161 19.79 18.45 -2.70
C ASP A 161 19.98 17.23 -1.78
N LYS A 162 21.21 16.66 -1.80
CA LYS A 162 22.05 16.40 -0.61
C LYS A 162 23.39 15.75 -0.95
#